data_AF-A0A835CV69-F1
#
_entry.id   AF-A0A835CV69-F1
#
_cell.length_a   1.000
_cell.length_b   1.000
_cell.length_c   1.000
_cell.angle_alpha   90.00
_cell.angle_beta   90.00
_cell.angle_gamma   90.00
#
_symmetry.space_group_name_H-M   'P 1'
#
loop_
_entity.id
_entity.type
_entity.pdbx_description
1 polymer ?
#
loop_
_entity_poly.entity_id
_entity_poly.type
_entity_poly.pdbx_seq_one_letter_code
_entity_poly.pdbx_strand_id
1 'polypeptide(L)'
;MLTVSSVPLVFLNDSRSLIVVLSMSEELRRALYANSAILLDIDVIVPDLVGTTEIPSNEHRKNLCRHLPARAEGYLWTLVFSTSQHGFSLNSIYRKIAKVESPILLVIEDTEGNVFGVITSCSLRVSDLFYGTGESLLFRFTPKFQAFNWTGDNLYFIKGNNESLAIGAGDGKFGLWLNGDLYQGRTQTCSTYGNEPLAPHEDFVVKTLEFWAFI
;
A
#
# COMPACT_ATOMS: atom_id res chain seq x y z
N MET A 1 -10.23 30.20 8.44
CA MET A 1 -11.15 29.46 7.56
C MET A 1 -11.16 30.17 6.22
N LEU A 2 -10.39 29.68 5.25
CA LEU A 2 -10.50 29.94 3.80
C LEU A 2 -9.50 28.97 3.14
N THR A 3 -10.01 27.83 2.68
CA THR A 3 -9.25 26.85 1.89
C THR A 3 -9.14 27.38 0.46
N VAL A 4 -7.90 27.61 0.01
CA VAL A 4 -7.62 27.91 -1.40
C VAL A 4 -7.75 26.58 -2.16
N SER A 5 -8.93 26.31 -2.73
CA SER A 5 -9.11 25.15 -3.61
C SER A 5 -8.47 25.45 -4.96
N SER A 6 -7.37 24.77 -5.27
CA SER A 6 -6.73 24.78 -6.58
C SER A 6 -7.70 24.19 -7.61
N VAL A 7 -8.32 25.04 -8.43
CA VAL A 7 -9.22 24.63 -9.51
C VAL A 7 -8.37 24.20 -10.72
N PRO A 8 -8.58 23.02 -11.32
CA PRO A 8 -7.93 22.66 -12.58
C PRO A 8 -8.53 23.49 -13.73
N LEU A 9 -7.68 24.16 -14.52
CA LEU A 9 -8.04 24.96 -15.69
C LEU A 9 -8.02 24.11 -16.96
N VAL A 10 -9.04 24.22 -17.82
CA VAL A 10 -9.06 23.60 -19.15
C VAL A 10 -8.65 24.63 -20.19
N PHE A 11 -7.65 24.32 -21.01
CA PHE A 11 -7.20 25.17 -22.12
C PHE A 11 -7.75 24.65 -23.44
N LEU A 12 -8.58 25.44 -24.11
CA LEU A 12 -8.93 25.22 -25.52
C LEU A 12 -8.24 26.28 -26.36
N ASN A 13 -7.40 25.83 -27.29
CA ASN A 13 -6.60 26.69 -28.15
C ASN A 13 -7.39 26.97 -29.43
N ASP A 14 -8.04 28.13 -29.51
CA ASP A 14 -8.56 28.66 -30.76
C ASP A 14 -7.68 29.80 -31.25
N SER A 15 -7.44 29.83 -32.56
CA SER A 15 -6.41 30.64 -33.22
C SER A 15 -6.88 32.09 -33.39
N ARG A 16 -7.12 32.79 -32.28
CA ARG A 16 -7.20 34.26 -32.13
C ARG A 16 -7.44 34.59 -30.66
N SER A 17 -6.47 35.29 -30.08
CA SER A 17 -6.37 35.85 -28.73
C SER A 17 -7.68 36.07 -27.97
N LEU A 18 -7.92 35.25 -26.93
CA LEU A 18 -8.41 35.57 -25.57
C LEU A 18 -8.68 34.23 -24.84
N ILE A 19 -7.88 33.91 -23.81
CA ILE A 19 -8.15 32.73 -22.97
C ILE A 19 -9.36 33.05 -22.10
N VAL A 20 -10.50 32.42 -22.40
CA VAL A 20 -11.71 32.53 -21.57
C VAL A 20 -11.67 31.45 -20.50
N VAL A 21 -11.47 31.86 -19.24
CA VAL A 21 -11.63 30.97 -18.08
C VAL A 21 -13.13 30.86 -17.79
N LEU A 22 -13.76 29.79 -18.25
CA LEU A 22 -15.15 29.49 -17.92
C LEU A 22 -15.22 28.74 -16.60
N SER A 23 -16.13 29.16 -15.72
CA SER A 23 -16.49 28.42 -14.51
C SER A 23 -17.08 27.07 -14.91
N MET A 24 -16.45 25.98 -14.46
CA MET A 24 -16.89 24.63 -14.76
C MET A 24 -18.18 24.33 -13.97
N SER A 25 -19.25 23.96 -14.66
CA SER A 25 -20.50 23.59 -14.00
C SER A 25 -20.32 22.31 -13.18
N GLU A 26 -21.12 22.17 -12.13
CA GLU A 26 -21.02 21.03 -11.22
C GLU A 26 -21.42 19.71 -11.92
N GLU A 27 -22.28 19.78 -12.94
CA GLU A 27 -22.59 18.63 -13.79
C GLU A 27 -21.41 18.21 -14.66
N LEU A 28 -20.67 19.16 -15.24
CA LEU A 28 -19.48 18.88 -16.05
C LEU A 28 -18.35 18.30 -15.19
N ARG A 29 -18.17 18.83 -13.98
CA ARG A 29 -17.25 18.28 -12.98
C ARG A 29 -17.64 16.86 -12.63
N ARG A 30 -18.92 16.60 -12.31
CA ARG A 30 -19.43 15.25 -12.02
C ARG A 30 -19.31 14.31 -13.22
N ALA A 31 -19.56 14.78 -14.44
CA ALA A 31 -19.43 13.99 -15.66
C ALA A 31 -17.98 13.65 -15.96
N LEU A 32 -17.02 14.56 -15.70
CA LEU A 32 -15.59 14.28 -15.83
C LEU A 32 -15.11 13.28 -14.78
N TYR A 33 -15.55 13.39 -13.52
CA TYR A 33 -15.22 12.40 -12.48
C TYR A 33 -15.92 11.06 -12.70
N ALA A 34 -17.16 11.06 -13.19
CA ALA A 34 -17.89 9.85 -13.55
C ALA A 34 -17.23 9.20 -14.77
N ASN A 35 -16.86 9.96 -15.80
CA ASN A 35 -16.16 9.45 -16.97
C ASN A 35 -14.74 8.99 -16.62
N SER A 36 -14.01 9.66 -15.73
CA SER A 36 -12.71 9.19 -15.28
C SER A 36 -12.83 7.92 -14.44
N ALA A 37 -13.86 7.82 -13.58
CA ALA A 37 -14.17 6.59 -12.85
C ALA A 37 -14.58 5.46 -13.81
N ILE A 38 -15.39 5.74 -14.83
CA ILE A 38 -15.81 4.78 -15.87
C ILE A 38 -14.63 4.39 -16.77
N LEU A 39 -13.70 5.31 -17.09
CA LEU A 39 -12.47 5.01 -17.83
C LEU A 39 -11.48 4.19 -16.99
N LEU A 40 -11.46 4.34 -15.67
CA LEU A 40 -10.66 3.51 -14.76
C LEU A 40 -11.27 2.10 -14.54
N ASP A 41 -12.50 1.87 -15.00
CA ASP A 41 -13.13 0.56 -15.09
C ASP A 41 -12.86 -0.14 -16.45
N ILE A 42 -12.26 0.56 -17.42
CA ILE A 42 -11.76 -0.06 -18.65
C ILE A 42 -10.49 -0.85 -18.31
N ASP A 43 -10.69 -2.16 -18.12
CA ASP A 43 -9.69 -3.22 -18.03
C ASP A 43 -8.36 -2.79 -17.39
N VAL A 44 -8.38 -2.57 -16.08
CA VAL A 44 -7.16 -2.68 -15.28
C VAL A 44 -6.60 -4.08 -15.52
N ILE A 45 -5.60 -4.16 -16.41
CA ILE A 45 -4.88 -5.38 -16.72
C ILE A 45 -4.28 -5.85 -15.40
N VAL A 46 -4.79 -6.98 -14.90
CA VAL A 46 -4.31 -7.54 -13.65
C VAL A 46 -2.86 -7.95 -13.89
N PRO A 47 -1.90 -7.43 -13.13
CA PRO A 47 -0.50 -7.76 -13.35
C PRO A 47 -0.30 -9.26 -13.16
N ASP A 48 0.40 -9.89 -14.10
CA ASP A 48 0.74 -11.30 -14.00
C ASP A 48 1.65 -11.54 -12.79
N LEU A 49 1.44 -12.67 -12.12
CA LEU A 49 2.25 -13.09 -10.98
C LEU A 49 3.33 -14.05 -11.46
N VAL A 50 4.55 -13.84 -10.97
CA VAL A 50 5.65 -14.80 -11.07
C VAL A 50 5.78 -15.50 -9.72
N GLY A 51 5.15 -16.67 -9.62
CA GLY A 51 5.12 -17.49 -8.41
C GLY A 51 3.71 -17.98 -8.05
N THR A 52 3.64 -18.96 -7.15
CA THR A 52 2.37 -19.49 -6.64
C THR A 52 1.93 -18.69 -5.43
N THR A 53 0.71 -18.14 -5.48
CA THR A 53 0.10 -17.37 -4.40
C THR A 53 -1.03 -18.12 -3.72
N GLU A 54 -1.20 -17.90 -2.41
CA GLU A 54 -2.31 -18.37 -1.60
C GLU A 54 -3.25 -17.23 -1.15
N ILE A 55 -2.80 -15.96 -1.22
CA ILE A 55 -3.52 -14.83 -0.60
C ILE A 55 -4.13 -13.84 -1.62
N PRO A 56 -3.36 -13.02 -2.38
CA PRO A 56 -3.93 -12.06 -3.32
C PRO A 56 -4.72 -12.72 -4.46
N SER A 57 -6.04 -12.64 -4.38
CA SER A 57 -6.96 -12.94 -5.46
C SER A 57 -6.83 -11.92 -6.61
N ASN A 58 -7.47 -12.18 -7.74
CA ASN A 58 -7.55 -11.22 -8.85
C ASN A 58 -8.17 -9.89 -8.42
N GLU A 59 -9.16 -9.92 -7.51
CA GLU A 59 -9.79 -8.72 -6.98
C GLU A 59 -8.84 -7.92 -6.08
N HIS A 60 -8.07 -8.61 -5.23
CA HIS A 60 -7.04 -7.97 -4.41
C HIS A 60 -6.04 -7.22 -5.30
N ARG A 61 -5.55 -7.88 -6.36
CA ARG A 61 -4.59 -7.30 -7.31
C ARG A 61 -5.15 -6.07 -8.04
N LYS A 62 -6.40 -6.13 -8.52
CA LYS A 62 -7.08 -4.99 -9.18
C LYS A 62 -7.20 -3.77 -8.27
N ASN A 63 -7.44 -3.98 -6.97
CA ASN A 63 -7.52 -2.88 -6.02
C ASN A 63 -6.12 -2.32 -5.73
N LEU A 64 -5.15 -3.19 -5.44
CA LEU A 64 -3.79 -2.80 -5.08
C LEU A 64 -3.01 -2.14 -6.22
N CYS A 65 -3.19 -2.55 -7.47
CA CYS A 65 -2.43 -2.00 -8.60
C CYS A 65 -2.69 -0.50 -8.84
N ARG A 66 -3.83 0.02 -8.38
CA ARG A 66 -4.17 1.45 -8.43
C ARG A 66 -3.43 2.30 -7.40
N HIS A 67 -2.71 1.66 -6.48
CA HIS A 67 -2.01 2.29 -5.37
C HIS A 67 -0.50 2.00 -5.38
N LEU A 68 0.02 1.41 -6.46
CA LEU A 68 1.46 1.18 -6.58
C LEU A 68 2.19 2.52 -6.73
N PRO A 69 3.42 2.64 -6.18
CA PRO A 69 4.30 3.73 -6.53
C PRO A 69 4.56 3.75 -8.04
N ALA A 70 4.71 4.92 -8.65
CA ALA A 70 4.92 5.08 -10.09
C ALA A 70 6.08 4.23 -10.64
N ARG A 71 7.11 3.98 -9.82
CA ARG A 71 8.27 3.14 -10.18
C ARG A 71 8.02 1.62 -10.17
N ALA A 72 6.88 1.18 -9.63
CA ALA A 72 6.45 -0.22 -9.61
C ALA A 72 5.30 -0.50 -10.60
N GLU A 73 4.69 0.54 -11.17
CA GLU A 73 3.67 0.37 -12.20
C GLU A 73 4.25 -0.31 -13.45
N GLY A 74 3.49 -1.25 -14.02
CA GLY A 74 3.88 -2.00 -15.22
C GLY A 74 4.87 -3.15 -15.01
N TYR A 75 5.48 -3.29 -13.82
CA TYR A 75 6.33 -4.43 -13.49
C TYR A 75 5.52 -5.66 -13.08
N LEU A 76 6.10 -6.85 -13.28
CA LEU A 76 5.52 -8.09 -12.81
C LEU A 76 5.67 -8.22 -11.30
N TRP A 77 4.70 -8.88 -10.68
CA TRP A 77 4.73 -9.12 -9.25
C TRP A 77 5.39 -10.48 -9.03
N THR A 78 6.62 -10.46 -8.53
CA THR A 78 7.41 -11.66 -8.29
C THR A 78 7.38 -12.04 -6.81
N LEU A 79 6.99 -13.28 -6.50
CA LEU A 79 6.98 -13.77 -5.14
C LEU A 79 8.41 -13.99 -4.64
N VAL A 80 8.83 -13.20 -3.65
CA VAL A 80 10.17 -13.31 -3.06
C VAL A 80 10.17 -14.24 -1.84
N PHE A 81 9.11 -14.17 -1.05
CA PHE A 81 8.96 -14.98 0.17
C PHE A 81 7.48 -15.28 0.43
N SER A 82 7.22 -16.47 0.95
CA SER A 82 5.93 -16.90 1.48
C SER A 82 6.20 -17.79 2.67
N THR A 83 5.46 -17.61 3.77
CA THR A 83 5.60 -18.45 4.97
C THR A 83 5.25 -19.92 4.69
N SER A 84 4.34 -20.20 3.76
CA SER A 84 3.96 -21.57 3.39
C SER A 84 5.09 -22.33 2.67
N GLN A 85 5.93 -21.61 1.93
CA GLN A 85 7.02 -22.19 1.14
C GLN A 85 8.38 -22.11 1.84
N HIS A 86 8.59 -21.13 2.70
CA HIS A 86 9.91 -20.77 3.22
C HIS A 86 10.00 -20.78 4.75
N GLY A 87 8.90 -21.07 5.44
CA GLY A 87 8.82 -21.07 6.89
C GLY A 87 8.64 -19.69 7.51
N PHE A 88 8.78 -19.64 8.83
CA PHE A 88 8.32 -18.55 9.68
C PHE A 88 9.51 -17.85 10.34
N SER A 89 10.25 -17.03 9.57
CA SER A 89 11.47 -16.38 10.05
C SER A 89 11.75 -15.04 9.36
N LEU A 90 11.69 -13.95 10.13
CA LEU A 90 11.97 -12.59 9.69
C LEU A 90 13.40 -12.44 9.14
N ASN A 91 14.36 -13.11 9.78
CA ASN A 91 15.75 -13.14 9.32
C ASN A 91 15.88 -13.75 7.92
N SER A 92 15.05 -14.74 7.59
CA SER A 92 15.04 -15.35 6.26
C SER A 92 14.50 -14.40 5.19
N ILE A 93 13.54 -13.56 5.55
CA ILE A 93 13.03 -12.48 4.68
C ILE A 93 14.15 -11.48 4.38
N TYR A 94 14.83 -10.94 5.40
CA TYR A 94 15.91 -9.96 5.18
C TYR A 94 16.99 -10.51 4.25
N ARG A 95 17.38 -11.78 4.39
CA ARG A 95 18.38 -12.40 3.49
C ARG A 95 17.90 -12.51 2.04
N LYS A 96 16.62 -12.75 1.80
CA LYS A 96 16.05 -12.85 0.45
C LYS A 96 15.85 -11.48 -0.19
N ILE A 97 15.27 -10.54 0.56
CA ILE A 97 14.88 -9.22 0.09
C ILE A 97 16.08 -8.28 -0.06
N ALA A 98 17.17 -8.47 0.68
CA ALA A 98 18.40 -7.67 0.55
C ALA A 98 19.04 -7.69 -0.86
N LYS A 99 18.66 -8.65 -1.71
CA LYS A 99 19.14 -8.76 -3.10
C LYS A 99 18.29 -7.97 -4.09
N VAL A 100 17.20 -7.34 -3.64
CA VAL A 100 16.19 -6.72 -4.48
C VAL A 100 16.00 -5.25 -4.06
N GLU A 101 16.27 -4.33 -4.99
CA GLU A 101 16.11 -2.89 -4.81
C GLU A 101 14.74 -2.40 -5.33
N SER A 102 13.66 -2.98 -4.80
CA SER A 102 12.27 -2.72 -5.23
C SER A 102 11.42 -2.24 -4.04
N PRO A 103 10.29 -1.51 -4.26
CA PRO A 103 9.19 -1.51 -3.30
C PRO A 103 8.77 -2.95 -3.01
N ILE A 104 8.25 -3.20 -1.82
CA ILE A 104 7.80 -4.52 -1.42
C ILE A 104 6.32 -4.45 -1.06
N LEU A 105 5.52 -5.31 -1.67
CA LEU A 105 4.15 -5.55 -1.25
C LEU A 105 4.18 -6.73 -0.26
N LEU A 106 3.82 -6.44 0.98
CA LEU A 106 3.59 -7.42 2.02
C LEU A 106 2.07 -7.65 2.14
N VAL A 107 1.64 -8.89 1.92
CA VAL A 107 0.24 -9.32 2.09
C VAL A 107 0.17 -10.35 3.21
N ILE A 108 -0.78 -10.17 4.12
CA ILE A 108 -1.01 -11.03 5.29
C ILE A 108 -2.43 -11.55 5.21
N GLU A 109 -2.60 -12.86 5.40
CA GLU A 109 -3.87 -13.48 5.77
C GLU A 109 -3.75 -13.94 7.22
N ASP A 110 -4.64 -13.47 8.08
CA ASP A 110 -4.73 -13.98 9.46
C ASP A 110 -5.55 -15.27 9.55
N THR A 111 -5.59 -15.90 10.73
CA THR A 111 -6.36 -17.13 10.96
C THR A 111 -7.88 -16.92 10.94
N GLU A 112 -8.35 -15.68 10.92
CA GLU A 112 -9.76 -15.32 10.81
C GLU A 112 -10.17 -15.02 9.34
N GLY A 113 -9.22 -15.09 8.40
CA GLY A 113 -9.44 -14.88 6.97
C GLY A 113 -9.40 -13.41 6.56
N ASN A 114 -8.93 -12.50 7.42
CA ASN A 114 -8.75 -11.09 7.07
C ASN A 114 -7.48 -10.93 6.23
N VAL A 115 -7.59 -10.16 5.15
CA VAL A 115 -6.45 -9.84 4.28
C VAL A 115 -6.09 -8.36 4.40
N PHE A 116 -4.84 -8.08 4.73
CA PHE A 116 -4.31 -6.73 4.91
C PHE A 116 -2.79 -6.70 4.72
N GLY A 117 -2.19 -5.52 4.75
CA GLY A 117 -0.75 -5.42 4.61
C GLY A 117 -0.24 -4.01 4.33
N VAL A 118 0.91 -3.95 3.65
CA VAL A 118 1.62 -2.72 3.34
C VAL A 118 2.25 -2.79 1.95
N ILE A 119 2.24 -1.67 1.23
CA ILE A 119 3.18 -1.42 0.14
C ILE A 119 4.27 -0.51 0.69
N THR A 120 5.51 -1.00 0.72
CA THR A 120 6.65 -0.23 1.22
C THR A 120 7.24 0.64 0.13
N SER A 121 7.92 1.72 0.52
CA SER A 121 8.63 2.57 -0.44
C SER A 121 10.00 2.00 -0.84
N CYS A 122 10.51 0.99 -0.15
CA CYS A 122 11.83 0.40 -0.39
C CYS A 122 11.95 -1.01 0.21
N SER A 123 13.07 -1.65 -0.11
CA SER A 123 13.43 -2.97 0.39
C SER A 123 13.60 -2.99 1.91
N LEU A 124 13.20 -4.11 2.54
CA LEU A 124 13.27 -4.29 3.99
C LEU A 124 14.70 -4.60 4.44
N ARG A 125 15.13 -3.91 5.50
CA ARG A 125 16.43 -4.09 6.16
C ARG A 125 16.32 -3.96 7.67
N VAL A 126 17.28 -4.55 8.36
CA VAL A 126 17.51 -4.34 9.79
C VAL A 126 18.00 -2.91 10.01
N SER A 127 17.33 -2.17 10.88
CA SER A 127 17.69 -0.82 11.29
C SER A 127 17.06 -0.43 12.62
N ASP A 128 17.85 0.19 13.49
CA ASP A 128 17.38 0.77 14.76
C ASP A 128 16.60 2.08 14.57
N LEU A 129 16.77 2.72 13.41
CA LEU A 129 16.13 3.96 13.01
C LEU A 129 15.00 3.70 12.00
N PHE A 130 14.03 4.59 11.98
CA PHE A 130 13.01 4.56 10.95
C PHE A 130 13.59 4.91 9.57
N TYR A 131 13.09 4.23 8.55
CA TYR A 131 13.44 4.48 7.16
C TYR A 131 12.23 4.32 6.24
N GLY A 132 12.38 4.74 4.98
CA GLY A 132 11.33 4.73 3.97
C GLY A 132 10.96 6.15 3.53
N THR A 133 9.93 6.24 2.70
CA THR A 133 9.38 7.49 2.18
C THR A 133 7.85 7.45 2.24
N GLY A 134 7.22 8.60 2.00
CA GLY A 134 5.76 8.75 1.94
C GLY A 134 5.06 8.04 0.77
N GLU A 135 5.80 7.33 -0.09
CA GLU A 135 5.23 6.44 -1.12
C GLU A 135 4.65 5.15 -0.51
N SER A 136 4.95 4.88 0.76
CA SER A 136 4.41 3.73 1.48
C SER A 136 2.96 3.95 1.93
N LEU A 137 2.21 2.86 2.02
CA LEU A 137 0.83 2.87 2.48
C LEU A 137 0.45 1.54 3.15
N LEU A 138 -0.48 1.61 4.09
CA LEU A 138 -1.16 0.43 4.65
C LEU A 138 -2.45 0.15 3.89
N PHE A 139 -2.92 -1.09 3.87
CA PHE A 139 -4.22 -1.43 3.33
C PHE A 139 -4.89 -2.56 4.11
N ARG A 140 -6.22 -2.65 4.00
CA ARG A 140 -7.03 -3.78 4.45
C ARG A 140 -8.13 -4.10 3.44
N PHE A 141 -8.60 -5.36 3.43
CA PHE A 141 -9.74 -5.81 2.61
C PHE A 141 -11.00 -6.10 3.43
N THR A 142 -10.89 -6.29 4.75
CA THR A 142 -12.03 -6.47 5.66
C THR A 142 -12.32 -5.20 6.44
N PRO A 143 -13.58 -4.72 6.53
CA PRO A 143 -14.79 -5.25 5.89
C PRO A 143 -14.92 -4.86 4.40
N LYS A 144 -14.07 -3.94 3.93
CA LYS A 144 -13.96 -3.54 2.53
C LYS A 144 -12.54 -3.07 2.26
N PHE A 145 -12.17 -2.98 0.99
CA PHE A 145 -10.89 -2.42 0.59
C PHE A 145 -10.74 -0.96 1.05
N GLN A 146 -9.63 -0.67 1.72
CA GLN A 146 -9.22 0.69 2.10
C GLN A 146 -7.69 0.78 2.08
N ALA A 147 -7.17 1.83 1.45
CA ALA A 147 -5.75 2.19 1.47
C ALA A 147 -5.55 3.44 2.34
N PHE A 148 -4.50 3.43 3.16
CA PHE A 148 -4.12 4.48 4.11
C PHE A 148 -2.74 5.02 3.71
N ASN A 149 -2.75 6.13 2.98
CA ASN A 149 -1.55 6.82 2.56
C ASN A 149 -0.91 7.59 3.73
N TRP A 150 0.35 7.95 3.56
CA TRP A 150 1.04 8.82 4.49
C TRP A 150 0.28 10.13 4.74
N THR A 151 0.15 10.52 6.01
CA THR A 151 -0.57 11.72 6.45
C THR A 151 0.23 13.02 6.32
N GLY A 152 1.56 12.92 6.23
CA GLY A 152 2.46 14.08 6.35
C GLY A 152 2.92 14.36 7.79
N ASP A 153 2.41 13.65 8.80
CA ASP A 153 2.64 13.97 10.22
C ASP A 153 4.08 13.71 10.70
N ASN A 154 4.65 12.57 10.31
CA ASN A 154 5.99 12.15 10.71
C ASN A 154 6.62 11.22 9.66
N LEU A 155 7.89 10.84 9.86
CA LEU A 155 8.67 10.00 8.93
C LEU A 155 8.90 8.57 9.47
N TYR A 156 8.01 8.05 10.32
CA TYR A 156 8.17 6.77 10.99
C TYR A 156 7.61 5.59 10.19
N PHE A 157 8.07 5.42 8.95
CA PHE A 157 7.48 4.46 8.00
C PHE A 157 7.79 3.00 8.30
N ILE A 158 9.06 2.64 8.42
CA ILE A 158 9.51 1.26 8.60
C ILE A 158 10.62 1.23 9.64
N LYS A 159 10.53 0.30 10.60
CA LYS A 159 11.59 -0.01 11.55
C LYS A 159 11.60 -1.52 11.77
N GLY A 160 12.76 -2.15 11.74
CA GLY A 160 12.82 -3.59 11.92
C GLY A 160 14.17 -4.04 12.44
N ASN A 161 14.16 -5.00 13.36
CA ASN A 161 15.34 -5.71 13.85
C ASN A 161 15.15 -7.22 13.63
N ASN A 162 15.99 -8.05 14.25
CA ASN A 162 15.92 -9.49 14.06
C ASN A 162 14.69 -10.10 14.77
N GLU A 163 14.11 -9.37 15.72
CA GLU A 163 13.03 -9.81 16.61
C GLU A 163 11.67 -9.26 16.20
N SER A 164 11.62 -8.24 15.35
CA SER A 164 10.36 -7.61 14.94
C SER A 164 10.47 -6.73 13.70
N LEU A 165 9.34 -6.54 13.02
CA LEU A 165 9.13 -5.59 11.95
C LEU A 165 7.94 -4.69 12.30
N ALA A 166 8.13 -3.38 12.23
CA ALA A 166 7.13 -2.36 12.51
C ALA A 166 6.97 -1.43 11.30
N ILE A 167 5.71 -1.12 10.97
CA ILE A 167 5.31 -0.29 9.84
C ILE A 167 4.32 0.77 10.32
N GLY A 168 4.70 2.04 10.17
CA GLY A 168 3.96 3.19 10.69
C GLY A 168 4.05 3.26 12.20
N ALA A 169 4.25 4.45 12.75
CA ALA A 169 4.27 4.63 14.19
C ALA A 169 3.63 5.94 14.63
N GLY A 170 3.08 5.94 15.84
CA GLY A 170 2.55 7.14 16.50
C GLY A 170 2.15 6.79 17.92
N ASP A 171 2.50 7.64 18.88
CA ASP A 171 2.14 7.47 20.30
C ASP A 171 2.50 6.09 20.89
N GLY A 172 3.64 5.53 20.47
CA GLY A 172 4.11 4.21 20.93
C GLY A 172 3.37 3.01 20.34
N LYS A 173 2.45 3.24 19.38
CA LYS A 173 1.72 2.21 18.64
C LYS A 173 2.27 2.08 17.22
N PHE A 174 2.00 0.93 16.60
CA PHE A 174 2.38 0.65 15.22
C PHE A 174 1.16 0.36 14.35
N GLY A 175 1.18 0.89 13.12
CA GLY A 175 0.12 0.62 12.15
C GLY A 175 0.02 -0.87 11.83
N LEU A 176 1.19 -1.50 11.65
CA LEU A 176 1.36 -2.94 11.55
C LEU A 176 2.68 -3.35 12.22
N TRP A 177 2.65 -4.39 13.03
CA TRP A 177 3.80 -4.97 13.71
C TRP A 177 3.76 -6.49 13.56
N LEU A 178 4.93 -7.10 13.39
CA LEU A 178 5.13 -8.55 13.32
C LEU A 178 6.30 -8.95 14.20
N ASN A 179 6.18 -10.10 14.86
CA ASN A 179 7.29 -10.69 15.59
C ASN A 179 8.31 -11.37 14.64
N GLY A 180 9.50 -11.69 15.17
CA GLY A 180 10.60 -12.28 14.41
C GLY A 180 10.32 -13.68 13.87
N ASP A 181 9.38 -14.39 14.49
CA ASP A 181 8.89 -15.69 14.04
C ASP A 181 7.70 -15.57 13.07
N LEU A 182 7.26 -14.36 12.70
CA LEU A 182 6.16 -14.12 11.75
C LEU A 182 4.85 -14.86 12.08
N TYR A 183 4.64 -15.19 13.34
CA TYR A 183 3.48 -15.96 13.81
C TYR A 183 2.44 -15.06 14.45
N GLN A 184 2.90 -14.03 15.17
CA GLN A 184 2.04 -13.06 15.84
C GLN A 184 2.28 -11.68 15.27
N GLY A 185 1.19 -10.95 15.10
CA GLY A 185 1.25 -9.56 14.72
C GLY A 185 0.26 -8.72 15.50
N ARG A 186 0.44 -7.41 15.36
CA ARG A 186 -0.44 -6.40 15.93
C ARG A 186 -0.70 -5.30 14.92
N THR A 187 -1.92 -4.78 14.88
CA THR A 187 -2.30 -3.63 14.07
C THR A 187 -3.08 -2.63 14.91
N GLN A 188 -2.64 -1.38 14.92
CA GLN A 188 -3.24 -0.32 15.72
C GLN A 188 -3.36 0.96 14.90
N THR A 189 -4.01 1.96 15.49
CA THR A 189 -3.97 3.32 14.96
C THR A 189 -2.57 3.90 15.06
N CYS A 190 -2.09 4.56 14.00
CA CYS A 190 -0.85 5.33 14.05
C CYS A 190 -1.00 6.67 13.31
N SER A 191 -0.24 7.69 13.72
CA SER A 191 -0.32 9.01 13.08
C SER A 191 0.38 9.07 11.72
N THR A 192 1.34 8.18 11.43
CA THR A 192 2.00 8.09 10.11
C THR A 192 1.00 7.88 8.96
N TYR A 193 0.02 6.99 9.13
CA TYR A 193 -0.95 6.66 8.07
C TYR A 193 -2.39 7.03 8.42
N GLY A 194 -2.67 7.45 9.66
CA GLY A 194 -4.03 7.78 10.10
C GLY A 194 -4.99 6.59 9.96
N ASN A 195 -4.47 5.36 10.04
CA ASN A 195 -5.24 4.15 9.85
C ASN A 195 -6.01 3.75 11.12
N GLU A 196 -7.10 3.03 10.94
CA GLU A 196 -7.69 2.18 11.98
C GLU A 196 -6.96 0.82 12.00
N PRO A 197 -7.15 -0.03 13.04
CA PRO A 197 -6.69 -1.41 13.00
C PRO A 197 -7.09 -2.09 11.67
N LEU A 198 -6.13 -2.78 11.06
CA LEU A 198 -6.27 -3.40 9.75
C LEU A 198 -7.10 -4.70 9.78
N ALA A 199 -7.30 -5.25 10.97
CA ALA A 199 -8.14 -6.40 11.28
C ALA A 199 -9.16 -6.04 12.38
N PRO A 200 -10.22 -6.85 12.61
CA PRO A 200 -11.20 -6.61 13.67
C PRO A 200 -10.60 -6.54 15.09
N HIS A 201 -9.49 -7.25 15.31
CA HIS A 201 -8.75 -7.28 16.57
C HIS A 201 -7.36 -6.67 16.39
N GLU A 202 -6.84 -6.00 17.45
CA GLU A 202 -5.49 -5.42 17.38
C GLU A 202 -4.42 -6.50 17.28
N ASP A 203 -4.55 -7.59 18.04
CA ASP A 203 -3.65 -8.75 17.96
C ASP A 203 -4.22 -9.79 16.97
N PHE A 204 -3.35 -10.36 16.15
CA PHE A 204 -3.72 -11.39 15.18
C PHE A 204 -2.66 -12.50 15.08
N VAL A 205 -3.11 -13.68 14.66
CA VAL A 205 -2.24 -14.82 14.34
C VAL A 205 -2.13 -14.94 12.82
N VAL A 206 -0.91 -14.99 12.32
CA VAL A 206 -0.64 -15.12 10.89
C VAL A 206 -0.97 -16.54 10.45
N LYS A 207 -1.82 -16.68 9.43
CA LYS A 207 -2.03 -17.94 8.72
C LYS A 207 -0.98 -18.09 7.62
N THR A 208 -0.97 -17.13 6.69
CA THR A 208 -0.01 -17.06 5.59
C THR A 208 0.42 -15.62 5.37
N LEU A 209 1.66 -15.42 4.96
CA LEU A 209 2.20 -14.10 4.67
C LEU A 209 3.14 -14.16 3.47
N GLU A 210 2.97 -13.23 2.54
CA GLU A 210 3.68 -13.17 1.27
C GLU A 210 4.36 -11.82 1.06
N PHE A 211 5.57 -11.85 0.52
CA PHE A 211 6.32 -10.69 0.06
C PHE A 211 6.51 -10.74 -1.45
N TRP A 212 6.04 -9.69 -2.10
CA TRP A 212 6.09 -9.50 -3.54
C TRP A 212 7.01 -8.32 -3.88
N ALA A 213 7.88 -8.51 -4.86
CA ALA A 213 8.68 -7.45 -5.46
C ALA A 213 8.16 -7.13 -6.87
N PHE A 214 8.46 -5.92 -7.34
CA PHE A 214 8.07 -5.41 -8.65
C PHE A 214 9.31 -5.38 -9.55
N ILE A 215 9.55 -6.45 -10.30
CA ILE A 215 10.74 -6.67 -11.14
C ILE A 215 10.40 -7.39 -12.44
#